data_AF-A0A9R1CSH4-F1
#
_entry.id   AF-A0A9R1CSH4-F1
#
_cell.length_a   1.000
_cell.length_b   1.000
_cell.length_c   1.000
_cell.angle_alpha   90.00
_cell.angle_beta   90.00
_cell.angle_gamma   90.00
#
_symmetry.space_group_name_H-M   'P 1'
#
loop_
_entity.id
_entity.type
_entity.pdbx_description
1 polymer ?
#
loop_
_entity_poly.entity_id
_entity_poly.type
_entity_poly.pdbx_seq_one_letter_code
_entity_poly.pdbx_strand_id
1 'polypeptide(L)' 'MSATTEPSTDSKETRLREYLRQRAEDGEVYIKSKFIADDVNLSPKEIGALMVKLRDSAAELEIEKWSYTSATTWRVTHG' A
#
# COMPACT_ATOMS: atom_id res chain seq x y z
N MET A 1 21.31 20.50 -7.66
CA MET A 1 20.02 19.94 -7.23
C MET A 1 20.17 18.42 -7.23
N SER A 2 20.58 17.83 -6.10
CA SER A 2 20.83 16.39 -6.01
C SER A 2 19.60 15.72 -5.38
N ALA A 3 18.79 15.06 -6.20
CA ALA A 3 17.82 14.10 -5.71
C ALA A 3 18.53 12.74 -5.59
N THR A 4 19.15 12.50 -4.44
CA THR A 4 19.60 11.16 -4.07
C THR A 4 18.37 10.39 -3.62
N THR A 5 17.63 9.80 -4.56
CA THR A 5 16.55 8.87 -4.23
C THR A 5 17.21 7.60 -3.69
N GLU A 6 17.04 7.36 -2.39
CA GLU A 6 17.50 6.14 -1.74
C GLU A 6 16.83 4.93 -2.40
N PRO A 7 17.57 4.02 -3.05
CA PRO A 7 17.03 2.93 -3.86
C PRO A 7 16.15 1.95 -3.05
N SER A 8 16.27 1.96 -1.72
CA SER A 8 15.52 1.09 -0.81
C SER A 8 14.09 1.51 -0.55
N THR A 9 13.75 2.81 -0.66
CA THR A 9 12.40 3.30 -0.34
C THR A 9 11.52 3.27 -1.58
N ASP A 10 12.09 3.69 -2.71
CA ASP A 10 11.40 3.71 -4.01
C ASP A 10 11.04 2.29 -4.48
N SER A 11 11.93 1.31 -4.24
CA SER A 11 11.67 -0.10 -4.52
C SER A 11 10.56 -0.70 -3.66
N LYS A 12 10.46 -0.33 -2.37
CA LYS A 12 9.38 -0.80 -1.48
C LYS A 12 8.03 -0.23 -1.87
N GLU A 13 7.97 1.05 -2.21
CA GLU A 13 6.75 1.71 -2.67
C GLU A 13 6.27 1.09 -3.99
N THR A 14 7.17 0.91 -4.96
CA THR A 14 6.85 0.30 -6.25
C THR A 14 6.30 -1.11 -6.08
N ARG A 15 6.97 -1.95 -5.27
CA ARG A 15 6.51 -3.31 -4.96
C ARG A 15 5.12 -3.32 -4.31
N LEU A 16 4.88 -2.42 -3.36
CA LEU A 16 3.57 -2.32 -2.72
C LEU A 16 2.50 -1.86 -3.72
N ARG A 17 2.78 -0.84 -4.54
CA ARG A 17 1.86 -0.34 -5.57
C ARG A 17 1.44 -1.45 -6.54
N GLU A 18 2.40 -2.23 -7.04
CA GLU A 18 2.12 -3.36 -7.94
C GLU A 18 1.25 -4.41 -7.27
N TYR A 19 1.56 -4.78 -6.03
CA TYR A 19 0.76 -5.71 -5.25
C TYR A 19 -0.69 -5.22 -5.06
N LEU A 20 -0.88 -3.95 -4.71
CA LEU A 20 -2.22 -3.38 -4.51
C LEU A 20 -3.02 -3.36 -5.82
N ARG A 21 -2.38 -2.98 -6.93
CA ARG A 21 -2.99 -2.99 -8.26
C ARG A 21 -3.47 -4.38 -8.64
N GLN A 22 -2.62 -5.40 -8.45
CA GLN A 22 -2.99 -6.78 -8.72
C GLN A 22 -4.14 -7.26 -7.81
N ARG A 23 -4.13 -6.88 -6.53
CA ARG A 23 -5.19 -7.26 -5.60
C ARG A 23 -6.54 -6.62 -5.93
N ALA A 24 -6.54 -5.43 -6.49
CA ALA A 24 -7.76 -4.71 -6.86
C ALA A 24 -8.25 -5.00 -8.29
N GLU A 25 -7.55 -5.87 -9.05
CA GLU A 25 -7.87 -6.16 -10.45
C GLU A 25 -9.31 -6.66 -10.66
N ASP A 26 -9.79 -7.51 -9.74
CA ASP A 26 -11.15 -8.07 -9.76
C ASP A 26 -12.20 -7.19 -9.06
N GLY A 27 -11.82 -6.00 -8.60
CA GLY A 27 -12.70 -5.04 -7.94
C GLY A 27 -12.22 -4.61 -6.55
N GLU A 28 -13.15 -4.13 -5.71
CA GLU A 28 -12.79 -3.61 -4.40
C GLU A 28 -12.30 -4.70 -3.43
N VAL A 29 -11.22 -4.41 -2.71
CA VAL A 29 -10.66 -5.33 -1.71
C VAL A 29 -10.44 -4.66 -0.37
N TYR A 30 -10.59 -5.46 0.68
CA TYR A 30 -10.31 -5.06 2.06
C TYR A 30 -9.21 -5.96 2.63
N ILE A 31 -8.03 -5.40 2.85
CA ILE A 31 -6.88 -6.17 3.31
C ILE A 31 -6.18 -5.53 4.52
N LYS A 32 -5.82 -6.37 5.50
CA LYS A 32 -5.14 -5.91 6.72
C LYS A 32 -3.65 -5.65 6.47
N SER A 33 -3.10 -4.64 7.14
CA SER A 33 -1.67 -4.31 7.05
C SER A 33 -0.75 -5.50 7.29
N LYS A 34 -1.12 -6.42 8.21
CA LYS A 34 -0.32 -7.62 8.49
C LYS A 34 -0.23 -8.59 7.32
N PHE A 35 -1.30 -8.75 6.55
CA PHE A 35 -1.31 -9.68 5.42
C PHE A 35 -0.57 -9.09 4.22
N ILE A 36 -0.72 -7.78 3.99
CA ILE A 36 0.12 -7.08 3.00
C ILE A 36 1.59 -7.26 3.36
N ALA A 37 1.95 -7.00 4.63
CA ALA A 37 3.31 -7.09 5.15
C ALA A 37 3.95 -8.47 4.88
N ASP A 38 3.21 -9.54 5.17
CA ASP A 38 3.66 -10.91 4.91
C ASP A 38 3.90 -11.16 3.41
N ASP A 39 2.99 -10.71 2.54
CA ASP A 39 3.06 -10.95 1.10
C ASP A 39 4.17 -10.16 0.40
N VAL A 40 4.41 -8.92 0.83
CA VAL A 40 5.44 -8.06 0.24
C VAL A 40 6.72 -8.02 1.06
N ASN A 41 6.89 -8.89 2.07
CA ASN A 41 8.09 -8.92 2.93
C ASN A 41 8.47 -7.52 3.48
N LEU A 42 7.54 -6.91 4.20
CA LEU A 42 7.69 -5.65 4.94
C LEU A 42 7.08 -5.78 6.33
N SER A 43 7.37 -4.84 7.23
CA SER A 43 6.65 -4.78 8.50
C SER A 43 5.26 -4.13 8.34
N PRO A 44 4.27 -4.47 9.19
CA PRO A 44 2.96 -3.79 9.19
C PRO A 44 3.07 -2.27 9.40
N LYS A 45 4.13 -1.81 10.09
CA LYS A 45 4.44 -0.40 10.29
C LYS A 45 4.89 0.28 9.00
N GLU A 46 5.79 -0.36 8.24
CA GLU A 46 6.19 0.14 6.91
C GLU A 46 5.00 0.17 5.95
N ILE A 47 4.14 -0.85 5.96
CA ILE A 47 2.89 -0.83 5.19
C ILE A 47 2.04 0.38 5.57
N GLY A 48 1.83 0.63 6.86
CA GLY A 48 1.06 1.80 7.30
C GLY A 48 1.60 3.12 6.75
N ALA A 49 2.91 3.32 6.76
CA ALA A 49 3.54 4.54 6.23
C ALA A 49 3.43 4.62 4.69
N LEU A 50 3.69 3.53 3.98
CA LEU A 50 3.63 3.49 2.52
C LEU A 50 2.19 3.62 2.00
N MET A 51 1.19 3.04 2.67
CA MET A 51 -0.22 3.17 2.28
C MET A 51 -0.71 4.61 2.37
N VAL A 52 -0.28 5.36 3.41
CA VAL A 52 -0.59 6.80 3.51
C VAL A 52 0.04 7.57 2.36
N LYS A 53 1.30 7.26 2.02
CA LYS A 53 1.98 7.91 0.89
C LYS A 53 1.30 7.58 -0.44
N LEU A 54 0.97 6.31 -0.68
CA LEU A 54 0.35 5.84 -1.92
C LEU A 54 -1.06 6.38 -2.11
N ARG A 55 -1.84 6.51 -1.03
CA ARG A 55 -3.15 7.18 -1.10
C ARG A 55 -3.04 8.59 -1.70
N ASP A 56 -1.98 9.31 -1.37
CA ASP A 56 -1.80 10.70 -1.80
C ASP A 56 -1.06 10.80 -3.16
N SER A 57 -0.38 9.74 -3.61
CA SER A 57 0.50 9.76 -4.81
C SER A 57 0.08 8.85 -5.96
N ALA A 58 -0.72 7.80 -5.72
CA ALA A 58 -1.13 6.83 -6.73
C ALA A 58 -2.52 7.19 -7.26
N ALA A 59 -2.57 7.96 -8.34
CA ALA A 59 -3.83 8.38 -8.96
C ALA A 59 -4.63 7.22 -9.56
N GLU A 60 -3.99 6.07 -9.81
CA GLU A 60 -4.63 4.89 -10.39
C GLU A 60 -5.29 3.94 -9.36
N LEU A 61 -5.15 4.24 -8.07
CA LEU A 61 -5.74 3.47 -6.97
C LEU A 61 -6.46 4.39 -5.99
N GLU A 62 -7.69 4.05 -5.62
CA GLU A 62 -8.32 4.64 -4.43
C GLU A 62 -7.94 3.80 -3.20
N ILE A 63 -7.28 4.43 -2.23
CA ILE A 63 -6.80 3.76 -1.01
C ILE A 63 -7.41 4.46 0.21
N GLU A 64 -8.24 3.74 0.96
CA GLU A 64 -8.85 4.26 2.18
C GLU A 64 -8.47 3.44 3.41
N LYS A 65 -8.21 4.12 4.51
CA LYS A 65 -8.01 3.47 5.80
C LYS A 65 -9.37 3.04 6.35
N TRP A 66 -9.56 1.74 6.53
CA TRP A 66 -10.79 1.14 7.04
C TRP A 66 -10.54 0.45 8.39
N SER A 67 -11.44 0.60 9.36
CA SER A 67 -11.29 -0.07 10.66
C SER A 67 -12.62 -0.59 11.19
N TYR A 68 -12.74 -1.92 11.27
CA TYR A 68 -13.80 -2.62 12.00
C TYR A 68 -13.25 -3.48 13.15
N THR A 69 -11.92 -3.55 13.30
CA THR A 69 -11.22 -4.41 14.27
C THR A 69 -9.97 -3.70 14.79
N SER A 70 -9.28 -4.28 15.78
CA SER A 70 -8.03 -3.73 16.35
C SER A 70 -6.87 -3.57 15.36
N ALA A 71 -6.90 -4.26 14.21
CA ALA A 71 -5.89 -4.13 13.16
C ALA A 71 -6.36 -3.21 12.03
N THR A 72 -5.43 -2.40 11.49
CA THR A 72 -5.67 -1.55 10.32
C THR A 72 -6.00 -2.39 9.09
N THR A 73 -7.15 -2.12 8.49
CA THR A 73 -7.57 -2.63 7.18
C THR A 73 -7.47 -1.49 6.18
N TRP A 74 -7.19 -1.80 4.92
CA TRP A 74 -7.22 -0.85 3.83
C TRP A 74 -8.24 -1.32 2.81
N ARG A 75 -9.13 -0.40 2.43
CA ARG A 75 -9.95 -0.56 1.24
C ARG A 75 -9.11 -0.09 0.06
N VAL A 76 -9.08 -0.88 -1.00
CA VAL A 76 -8.33 -0.58 -2.22
C VAL A 76 -9.22 -0.88 -3.41
N THR A 77 -9.35 0.07 -4.32
CA THR A 77 -10.04 -0.09 -5.60
C THR A 77 -9.23 0.56 -6.71
N HIS A 78 -9.55 0.24 -7.95
CA HIS A 78 -9.15 1.08 -9.07
C HIS A 78 -9.87 2.43 -9.00
N GLY A 79 -9.16 3.50 -9.34
CA GLY A 79 -9.72 4.85 -9.55
C GLY A 79 -10.22 5.08 -10.98
#